data_AF-A0A3B9GZQ9-F1
#
_entry.id   AF-A0A3B9GZQ9-F1
#
_cell.length_a   1.000
_cell.length_b   1.000
_cell.length_c   1.000
_cell.angle_alpha   90.00
_cell.angle_beta   90.00
_cell.angle_gamma   90.00
#
_symmetry.space_group_name_H-M   'P 1'
#
loop_
_entity.id
_entity.type
_entity.pdbx_description
1 polymer ?
#
loop_
_entity_poly.entity_id
_entity_poly.type
_entity_poly.pdbx_seq_one_letter_code
_entity_poly.pdbx_strand_id
1 'polypeptide(L)'
;MRPACLPRLSLIALPLLAFPAFAETPLEAALAAPTEGPTYRFDLKIEDNDLKAEAQVDPSRPEGEHLTLISPAADTLEGKAAERYAELKENTSGDKIWCNNFNQNIPADAKMISESGDAAVYSFTPLPGEDKETAKVYKHLTGRVTVSKEKPAILAFEMFAEKPFKPAMVARIDSFSMTANCGRAPDGRTYVQDLALDVSGNAMMQAFSQSERREVTNLVALPGTSADTALGQR
;
A
#
# COMPACT_ATOMS: atom_id res chain seq x y z
N MET A 1 21.04 36.30 74.48
CA MET A 1 20.46 34.96 74.21
C MET A 1 20.36 34.77 72.70
N ARG A 2 20.56 33.54 72.23
CA ARG A 2 21.10 33.12 70.91
C ARG A 2 20.29 33.52 69.66
N PRO A 3 20.94 33.81 68.51
CA PRO A 3 20.29 33.79 67.19
C PRO A 3 20.24 32.36 66.65
N ALA A 4 19.10 31.96 66.08
CA ALA A 4 18.94 30.65 65.44
C ALA A 4 19.29 30.75 63.94
N CYS A 5 20.35 30.05 63.55
CA CYS A 5 20.75 29.76 62.18
C CYS A 5 19.73 28.85 61.49
N LEU A 6 19.23 29.24 60.32
CA LEU A 6 18.56 28.36 59.36
C LEU A 6 19.56 27.90 58.29
N PRO A 7 19.65 26.59 57.97
CA PRO A 7 20.56 26.10 56.95
C PRO A 7 19.98 26.31 55.54
N ARG A 8 20.81 26.84 54.64
CA ARG A 8 20.56 26.91 53.19
C ARG A 8 20.54 25.48 52.62
N LEU A 9 19.40 25.04 52.09
CA LEU A 9 19.35 23.91 51.16
C LEU A 9 19.90 24.35 49.80
N SER A 10 21.04 23.79 49.40
CA SER A 10 21.56 23.90 48.04
C SER A 10 20.76 22.98 47.11
N LEU A 11 20.00 23.57 46.17
CA LEU A 11 19.43 22.85 45.04
C LEU A 11 20.57 22.46 44.08
N ILE A 12 20.82 21.16 43.96
CA ILE A 12 21.68 20.58 42.91
C ILE A 12 20.82 20.53 41.63
N ALA A 13 21.12 21.42 40.68
CA ALA A 13 20.52 21.40 39.35
C ALA A 13 21.17 20.27 38.52
N LEU A 14 20.41 19.20 38.24
CA LEU A 14 20.81 18.20 37.26
C LEU A 14 20.69 18.79 35.84
N PRO A 15 21.74 18.77 35.01
CA PRO A 15 21.63 19.13 33.61
C PRO A 15 20.85 18.03 32.88
N LEU A 16 19.65 18.36 32.39
CA LEU A 16 18.93 17.55 31.42
C LEU A 16 19.79 17.46 30.16
N LEU A 17 20.43 16.31 29.94
CA LEU A 17 21.03 15.95 28.67
C LEU A 17 19.90 15.81 27.65
N ALA A 18 19.67 16.84 26.86
CA ALA A 18 18.86 16.77 25.67
C ALA A 18 19.62 15.91 24.65
N PHE A 19 19.28 14.63 24.57
CA PHE A 19 19.69 13.80 23.44
C PHE A 19 19.08 14.41 22.17
N PRO A 20 19.85 14.56 21.08
CA PRO A 20 19.27 14.96 19.81
C PRO A 20 18.23 13.91 19.43
N ALA A 21 16.96 14.31 19.34
CA ALA A 21 15.97 13.49 18.68
C ALA A 21 16.47 13.29 17.25
N PHE A 22 16.84 12.05 16.90
CA PHE A 22 17.05 11.70 15.50
C PHE A 22 15.75 12.02 14.80
N ALA A 23 15.77 13.04 13.92
CA ALA A 23 14.59 13.44 13.18
C ALA A 23 14.24 12.30 12.24
N GLU A 24 13.16 11.58 12.56
CA GLU A 24 12.57 10.56 11.71
C GLU A 24 12.29 11.17 10.32
N THR A 25 12.74 10.49 9.28
CA THR A 25 12.51 10.96 7.91
C THR A 25 11.03 10.80 7.53
N PRO A 26 10.52 11.59 6.56
CA PRO A 26 9.14 11.42 6.08
C PRO A 26 8.82 9.99 5.63
N LEU A 27 9.79 9.29 5.03
CA LEU A 27 9.62 7.89 4.65
C LEU A 27 9.49 6.99 5.87
N GLU A 28 10.39 7.07 6.85
CA GLU A 28 10.33 6.27 8.07
C GLU A 28 8.98 6.45 8.78
N ALA A 29 8.53 7.69 8.95
CA ALA A 29 7.25 8.01 9.56
C ALA A 29 6.07 7.41 8.77
N ALA A 30 6.12 7.44 7.43
CA ALA A 30 5.08 6.86 6.59
C ALA A 30 5.06 5.32 6.64
N LEU A 31 6.23 4.68 6.74
CA LEU A 31 6.35 3.23 6.88
C LEU A 31 5.92 2.75 8.27
N ALA A 32 6.07 3.58 9.29
CA ALA A 32 5.64 3.33 10.66
C ALA A 32 4.17 3.70 10.94
N ALA A 33 3.44 4.23 9.94
CA ALA A 33 2.05 4.65 10.10
C ALA A 33 1.14 3.48 10.54
N PRO A 34 0.07 3.74 11.32
CA PRO A 34 -0.82 2.70 11.83
C PRO A 34 -1.40 1.82 10.71
N THR A 35 -1.34 0.51 10.93
CA THR A 35 -1.86 -0.50 9.99
C THR A 35 -3.24 -1.03 10.41
N GLU A 36 -3.56 -0.92 11.69
CA GLU A 36 -4.81 -1.36 12.30
C GLU A 36 -5.91 -0.32 12.16
N GLY A 37 -7.15 -0.78 12.09
CA GLY A 37 -8.34 0.07 11.99
C GLY A 37 -9.58 -0.74 11.62
N PRO A 38 -10.72 -0.08 11.38
CA PRO A 38 -11.96 -0.78 11.05
C PRO A 38 -11.83 -1.57 9.76
N THR A 39 -12.66 -2.59 9.62
CA THR A 39 -12.88 -3.28 8.36
C THR A 39 -13.77 -2.43 7.49
N TYR A 40 -13.53 -2.41 6.18
CA TYR A 40 -14.33 -1.65 5.23
C TYR A 40 -14.97 -2.56 4.19
N ARG A 41 -16.18 -2.20 3.79
CA ARG A 41 -16.80 -2.63 2.55
C ARG A 41 -16.57 -1.57 1.48
N PHE A 42 -16.40 -1.99 0.23
CA PHE A 42 -16.20 -1.08 -0.89
C PHE A 42 -16.63 -1.73 -2.19
N ASP A 43 -16.79 -0.91 -3.21
CA ASP A 43 -16.99 -1.37 -4.58
C ASP A 43 -15.67 -1.26 -5.35
N LEU A 44 -15.45 -2.20 -6.26
CA LEU A 44 -14.23 -2.39 -7.03
C LEU A 44 -14.61 -2.45 -8.51
N LYS A 45 -14.15 -1.48 -9.29
CA LYS A 45 -14.13 -1.61 -10.75
C LYS A 45 -12.89 -2.38 -11.15
N ILE A 46 -13.07 -3.33 -12.06
CA ILE A 46 -12.03 -4.21 -12.58
C ILE A 46 -12.09 -4.11 -14.09
N GLU A 47 -10.95 -3.82 -14.71
CA GLU A 47 -10.79 -3.87 -16.15
C GLU A 47 -9.44 -4.49 -16.47
N ASP A 48 -9.47 -5.74 -16.90
CA ASP A 48 -8.32 -6.45 -17.44
C ASP A 48 -8.67 -7.09 -18.81
N ASN A 49 -7.74 -7.85 -19.36
CA ASN A 49 -7.91 -8.47 -20.69
C ASN A 49 -9.07 -9.48 -20.76
N ASP A 50 -9.47 -10.06 -19.62
CA ASP A 50 -10.41 -11.18 -19.56
C ASP A 50 -11.73 -10.78 -18.89
N LEU A 51 -11.73 -9.78 -18.00
CA LEU A 51 -12.90 -9.33 -17.25
C LEU A 51 -12.98 -7.80 -17.16
N LYS A 52 -14.14 -7.27 -17.56
CA LYS A 52 -14.57 -5.90 -17.25
C LYS A 52 -15.81 -5.98 -16.36
N ALA A 53 -15.65 -5.61 -15.09
CA ALA A 53 -16.69 -5.79 -14.09
C ALA A 53 -16.66 -4.71 -13.01
N GLU A 54 -17.79 -4.58 -12.34
CA GLU A 54 -17.94 -3.88 -11.08
C GLU A 54 -18.37 -4.92 -10.04
N ALA A 55 -17.67 -4.95 -8.91
CA ALA A 55 -17.88 -5.92 -7.85
C ALA A 55 -17.94 -5.22 -6.49
N GLN A 56 -18.69 -5.77 -5.55
CA GLN A 56 -18.64 -5.39 -4.16
C GLN A 56 -17.71 -6.33 -3.40
N VAL A 57 -16.88 -5.77 -2.53
CA VAL A 57 -16.07 -6.51 -1.56
C VAL A 57 -16.60 -6.21 -0.16
N ASP A 58 -17.20 -7.22 0.48
CA ASP A 58 -17.74 -7.15 1.85
C ASP A 58 -17.05 -8.19 2.74
N PRO A 59 -16.05 -7.78 3.55
CA PRO A 59 -15.33 -8.70 4.43
C PRO A 59 -16.13 -9.16 5.66
N SER A 60 -17.38 -8.70 5.86
CA SER A 60 -18.26 -9.28 6.89
C SER A 60 -18.90 -10.60 6.47
N ARG A 61 -18.79 -10.97 5.18
CA ARG A 61 -19.26 -12.24 4.65
C ARG A 61 -18.27 -13.37 4.98
N PRO A 62 -18.64 -14.64 4.83
CA PRO A 62 -17.69 -15.75 4.96
C PRO A 62 -16.55 -15.68 3.93
N GLU A 63 -15.40 -16.23 4.30
CA GLU A 63 -14.26 -16.37 3.38
C GLU A 63 -14.68 -17.09 2.08
N GLY A 64 -14.19 -16.59 0.95
CA GLY A 64 -14.61 -17.04 -0.39
C GLY A 64 -15.95 -16.45 -0.86
N GLU A 65 -16.66 -15.67 -0.04
CA GLU A 65 -17.88 -14.94 -0.43
C GLU A 65 -17.74 -13.42 -0.32
N HIS A 66 -16.54 -12.91 0.01
CA HIS A 66 -16.33 -11.47 0.17
C HIS A 66 -16.58 -10.69 -1.12
N LEU A 67 -16.28 -11.28 -2.27
CA LEU A 67 -16.43 -10.64 -3.58
C LEU A 67 -17.72 -11.10 -4.28
N THR A 68 -18.53 -10.14 -4.74
CA THR A 68 -19.77 -10.39 -5.50
C THR A 68 -19.90 -9.39 -6.64
N LEU A 69 -20.22 -9.84 -7.86
CA LEU A 69 -20.42 -8.93 -8.99
C LEU A 69 -21.70 -8.10 -8.84
N ILE A 70 -21.56 -6.81 -9.11
CA ILE A 70 -22.65 -5.88 -9.36
C ILE A 70 -23.02 -5.92 -10.84
N SER A 71 -22.01 -5.91 -11.72
CA SER A 71 -22.19 -6.01 -13.17
C SER A 71 -20.90 -6.53 -13.85
N PRO A 72 -20.97 -7.41 -14.86
CA PRO A 72 -22.17 -8.13 -15.29
C PRO A 72 -22.62 -9.15 -14.25
N ALA A 73 -23.82 -9.72 -14.41
CA ALA A 73 -24.30 -10.77 -13.52
C ALA A 73 -23.40 -12.02 -13.61
N ALA A 74 -23.05 -12.62 -12.47
CA ALA A 74 -22.05 -13.69 -12.42
C ALA A 74 -22.43 -14.96 -13.22
N ASP A 75 -23.72 -15.25 -13.33
CA ASP A 75 -24.27 -16.37 -14.11
C ASP A 75 -24.24 -16.13 -15.63
N THR A 76 -23.96 -14.91 -16.07
CA THR A 76 -23.79 -14.56 -17.49
C THR A 76 -22.35 -14.62 -17.96
N LEU A 77 -21.40 -14.86 -17.05
CA LEU A 77 -19.99 -15.00 -17.40
C LEU A 77 -19.72 -16.35 -18.07
N GLU A 78 -18.93 -16.32 -19.14
CA GLU A 78 -18.51 -17.52 -19.88
C GLU A 78 -16.99 -17.50 -20.14
N GLY A 79 -16.41 -18.68 -20.38
CA GLY A 79 -14.99 -18.84 -20.73
C GLY A 79 -14.04 -18.17 -19.73
N LYS A 80 -13.05 -17.44 -20.25
CA LYS A 80 -12.00 -16.80 -19.44
C LYS A 80 -12.52 -15.79 -18.43
N ALA A 81 -13.64 -15.11 -18.73
CA ALA A 81 -14.23 -14.15 -17.80
C ALA A 81 -14.77 -14.87 -16.54
N ALA A 82 -15.37 -16.05 -16.70
CA ALA A 82 -15.85 -16.87 -15.59
C ALA A 82 -14.69 -17.45 -14.77
N GLU A 83 -13.64 -17.94 -15.43
CA GLU A 83 -12.40 -18.41 -14.78
C GLU A 83 -11.76 -17.28 -13.96
N ARG A 84 -11.60 -16.10 -14.57
CA ARG A 84 -11.04 -14.92 -13.92
C ARG A 84 -11.84 -14.48 -12.70
N TYR A 85 -13.17 -14.50 -12.80
CA TYR A 85 -14.04 -14.20 -11.67
C TYR A 85 -13.90 -15.21 -10.53
N ALA A 86 -13.80 -16.51 -10.84
CA ALA A 86 -13.60 -17.55 -9.84
C ALA A 86 -12.27 -17.35 -9.08
N GLU A 87 -11.18 -17.05 -9.78
CA GLU A 87 -9.88 -16.72 -9.18
C GLU A 87 -9.96 -15.49 -8.27
N LEU A 88 -10.63 -14.42 -8.73
CA LEU A 88 -10.82 -13.21 -7.93
C LEU A 88 -11.61 -13.50 -6.65
N LYS A 89 -12.64 -14.32 -6.75
CA LYS A 89 -13.48 -14.71 -5.61
C LYS A 89 -12.70 -15.52 -4.58
N GLU A 90 -11.82 -16.41 -5.01
CA GLU A 90 -10.95 -17.21 -4.13
C GLU A 90 -9.89 -16.34 -3.42
N ASN A 91 -9.31 -15.36 -4.13
CA ASN A 91 -8.14 -14.62 -3.65
C ASN A 91 -8.45 -13.28 -2.95
N THR A 92 -9.70 -12.84 -2.98
CA THR A 92 -10.12 -11.55 -2.40
C THR A 92 -10.51 -11.71 -0.93
N SER A 93 -9.64 -11.24 -0.04
CA SER A 93 -9.84 -11.23 1.42
C SER A 93 -10.35 -9.90 1.97
N GLY A 94 -10.28 -8.81 1.17
CA GLY A 94 -10.81 -7.48 1.53
C GLY A 94 -9.94 -6.62 2.44
N ASP A 95 -8.86 -7.18 2.96
CA ASP A 95 -7.82 -6.52 3.78
C ASP A 95 -6.58 -6.10 2.96
N LYS A 96 -6.55 -6.39 1.66
CA LYS A 96 -5.38 -6.15 0.79
C LYS A 96 -5.37 -4.77 0.11
N ILE A 97 -6.37 -3.93 0.34
CA ILE A 97 -6.48 -2.61 -0.32
C ILE A 97 -5.53 -1.56 0.27
N TRP A 98 -4.82 -1.84 1.35
CA TRP A 98 -4.06 -0.80 2.06
C TRP A 98 -2.71 -0.49 1.41
N CYS A 99 -2.33 0.79 1.33
CA CYS A 99 -1.08 1.21 0.71
C CYS A 99 0.17 0.88 1.54
N ASN A 100 0.03 0.66 2.85
CA ASN A 100 1.12 0.15 3.69
C ASN A 100 1.56 -1.28 3.29
N ASN A 101 0.75 -2.02 2.52
CA ASN A 101 1.16 -3.31 1.96
C ASN A 101 2.37 -3.18 1.03
N PHE A 102 2.67 -1.99 0.51
CA PHE A 102 3.88 -1.73 -0.28
C PHE A 102 5.15 -1.61 0.57
N ASN A 103 5.07 -1.47 1.89
CA ASN A 103 6.23 -1.29 2.78
C ASN A 103 7.27 -2.40 2.60
N GLN A 104 6.81 -3.64 2.41
CA GLN A 104 7.66 -4.80 2.19
C GLN A 104 8.52 -4.73 0.91
N ASN A 105 8.14 -3.88 -0.05
CA ASN A 105 8.87 -3.66 -1.30
C ASN A 105 9.82 -2.46 -1.24
N ILE A 106 9.76 -1.64 -0.19
CA ILE A 106 10.55 -0.41 -0.05
C ILE A 106 11.75 -0.70 0.84
N PRO A 107 13.00 -0.61 0.34
CA PRO A 107 14.17 -0.81 1.16
C PRO A 107 14.46 0.41 2.04
N ALA A 108 15.12 0.18 3.17
CA ALA A 108 15.49 1.23 4.12
C ALA A 108 16.47 2.27 3.54
N ASP A 109 17.21 1.92 2.48
CA ASP A 109 18.18 2.81 1.82
C ASP A 109 17.57 3.58 0.62
N ALA A 110 16.24 3.63 0.52
CA ALA A 110 15.55 4.42 -0.49
C ALA A 110 16.00 5.89 -0.48
N LYS A 111 16.28 6.43 -1.67
CA LYS A 111 16.89 7.76 -1.81
C LYS A 111 15.82 8.80 -2.12
N MET A 112 15.76 9.86 -1.32
CA MET A 112 14.91 11.00 -1.64
C MET A 112 15.39 11.65 -2.94
N ILE A 113 14.48 11.81 -3.91
CA ILE A 113 14.76 12.42 -5.22
C ILE A 113 14.04 13.75 -5.40
N SER A 114 13.01 14.02 -4.60
CA SER A 114 12.29 15.29 -4.61
C SER A 114 11.61 15.51 -3.27
N GLU A 115 11.51 16.77 -2.88
CA GLU A 115 10.71 17.21 -1.75
C GLU A 115 10.02 18.51 -2.15
N SER A 116 8.70 18.56 -2.02
CA SER A 116 7.93 19.75 -2.37
C SER A 116 6.65 19.82 -1.55
N GLY A 117 6.40 20.98 -0.96
CA GLY A 117 5.21 21.19 -0.13
C GLY A 117 5.13 20.19 1.02
N ASP A 118 4.03 19.46 1.06
CA ASP A 118 3.65 18.46 2.06
C ASP A 118 4.02 17.02 1.67
N ALA A 119 4.79 16.83 0.59
CA ALA A 119 5.19 15.52 0.11
C ALA A 119 6.70 15.39 -0.12
N ALA A 120 7.19 14.16 0.06
CA ALA A 120 8.54 13.74 -0.31
C ALA A 120 8.47 12.51 -1.22
N VAL A 121 9.35 12.46 -2.22
CA VAL A 121 9.42 11.38 -3.20
C VAL A 121 10.76 10.67 -3.06
N TYR A 122 10.71 9.34 -2.96
CA TYR A 122 11.87 8.48 -2.83
C TYR A 122 11.94 7.51 -4.02
N SER A 123 13.16 7.15 -4.41
CA SER A 123 13.44 6.17 -5.46
C SER A 123 14.33 5.06 -4.92
N PHE A 124 14.08 3.84 -5.38
CA PHE A 124 14.76 2.63 -4.91
C PHE A 124 14.66 1.50 -5.94
N THR A 125 15.41 0.43 -5.71
CA THR A 125 15.16 -0.86 -6.36
C THR A 125 14.20 -1.66 -5.48
N PRO A 126 13.04 -2.12 -5.98
CA PRO A 126 12.05 -2.82 -5.17
C PRO A 126 12.59 -4.13 -4.58
N LEU A 127 12.18 -4.44 -3.34
CA LEU A 127 12.48 -5.72 -2.70
C LEU A 127 11.51 -6.81 -3.19
N PRO A 128 12.00 -7.95 -3.70
CA PRO A 128 11.16 -9.01 -4.28
C PRO A 128 10.54 -9.97 -3.25
N GLY A 129 10.79 -9.77 -1.96
CA GLY A 129 10.51 -10.79 -0.94
C GLY A 129 11.40 -12.03 -1.13
N GLU A 130 10.86 -13.22 -0.82
CA GLU A 130 11.61 -14.48 -0.88
C GLU A 130 11.55 -15.18 -2.25
N ASP A 131 10.70 -14.70 -3.17
CA ASP A 131 10.53 -15.33 -4.48
C ASP A 131 11.67 -15.02 -5.45
N LYS A 132 12.40 -16.07 -5.85
CA LYS A 132 13.52 -15.98 -6.78
C LYS A 132 13.10 -15.58 -8.19
N GLU A 133 11.88 -15.93 -8.62
CA GLU A 133 11.40 -15.54 -9.96
C GLU A 133 11.05 -14.04 -9.97
N THR A 134 10.32 -13.57 -8.95
CA THR A 134 10.10 -12.13 -8.72
C THR A 134 11.41 -11.35 -8.66
N ALA A 135 12.44 -11.88 -7.99
CA ALA A 135 13.76 -11.23 -7.91
C ALA A 135 14.44 -11.01 -9.28
N LYS A 136 14.22 -11.91 -10.27
CA LYS A 136 14.76 -11.72 -11.63
C LYS A 136 14.14 -10.54 -12.35
N VAL A 137 12.89 -10.21 -12.03
CA VAL A 137 12.16 -9.06 -12.59
C VAL A 137 12.51 -7.78 -11.82
N TYR A 138 12.37 -7.80 -10.49
CA TYR A 138 12.45 -6.59 -9.66
C TYR A 138 13.81 -5.89 -9.70
N LYS A 139 14.91 -6.63 -9.88
CA LYS A 139 16.25 -6.03 -10.06
C LYS A 139 16.38 -5.12 -11.30
N HIS A 140 15.44 -5.20 -12.23
CA HIS A 140 15.38 -4.36 -13.43
C HIS A 140 14.35 -3.24 -13.33
N LEU A 141 13.60 -3.16 -12.22
CA LEU A 141 12.60 -2.15 -11.99
C LEU A 141 13.15 -1.03 -11.10
N THR A 142 12.63 0.16 -11.32
CA THR A 142 12.78 1.30 -10.44
C THR A 142 11.47 1.50 -9.70
N GLY A 143 11.55 1.48 -8.38
CA GLY A 143 10.46 1.86 -7.48
C GLY A 143 10.49 3.36 -7.21
N ARG A 144 9.32 3.96 -7.11
CA ARG A 144 9.12 5.28 -6.51
C ARG A 144 8.00 5.24 -5.50
N VAL A 145 8.18 5.95 -4.39
CA VAL A 145 7.13 6.14 -3.38
C VAL A 145 7.01 7.62 -3.06
N THR A 146 5.78 8.11 -3.04
CA THR A 146 5.45 9.45 -2.56
C THR A 146 4.81 9.32 -1.20
N VAL A 147 5.34 10.05 -0.22
CA VAL A 147 4.86 10.03 1.17
C VAL A 147 4.46 11.42 1.64
N SER A 148 3.48 11.50 2.53
CA SER A 148 3.10 12.75 3.18
C SER A 148 4.06 13.11 4.32
N LYS A 149 4.43 14.38 4.40
CA LYS A 149 5.24 14.97 5.47
C LYS A 149 4.41 15.35 6.70
N GLU A 150 3.14 15.71 6.51
CA GLU A 150 2.27 16.20 7.59
C GLU A 150 1.42 15.10 8.22
N LYS A 151 0.90 14.19 7.38
CA LYS A 151 0.03 13.09 7.81
C LYS A 151 0.66 11.78 7.35
N PRO A 152 1.65 11.25 8.08
CA PRO A 152 2.50 10.16 7.63
C PRO A 152 1.69 9.01 7.02
N ALA A 153 1.93 8.76 5.74
CA ALA A 153 1.30 7.70 4.95
C ALA A 153 1.92 7.67 3.55
N ILE A 154 1.82 6.53 2.88
CA ILE A 154 2.06 6.42 1.44
C ILE A 154 0.89 7.05 0.68
N LEU A 155 1.22 7.95 -0.25
CA LEU A 155 0.28 8.66 -1.12
C LEU A 155 0.27 8.10 -2.55
N ALA A 156 1.41 7.60 -3.01
CA ALA A 156 1.53 6.92 -4.30
C ALA A 156 2.69 5.92 -4.27
N PHE A 157 2.55 4.86 -5.05
CA PHE A 157 3.60 3.86 -5.25
C PHE A 157 3.69 3.51 -6.73
N GLU A 158 4.90 3.49 -7.27
CA GLU A 158 5.16 3.18 -8.67
C GLU A 158 6.28 2.14 -8.78
N MET A 159 6.15 1.24 -9.74
CA MET A 159 7.24 0.39 -10.22
C MET A 159 7.26 0.42 -11.73
N PHE A 160 8.41 0.71 -12.33
CA PHE A 160 8.53 0.78 -13.79
C PHE A 160 9.90 0.32 -14.26
N ALA A 161 9.98 -0.13 -15.51
CA ALA A 161 11.24 -0.41 -16.17
C ALA A 161 11.65 0.79 -17.04
N GLU A 162 12.84 1.34 -16.80
CA GLU A 162 13.38 2.44 -17.63
C GLU A 162 13.75 1.99 -19.05
N LYS A 163 14.00 0.69 -19.23
CA LYS A 163 14.36 0.07 -20.50
C LYS A 163 13.92 -1.39 -20.57
N PRO A 164 13.77 -1.97 -21.78
CA PRO A 164 13.55 -3.39 -21.95
C PRO A 164 14.61 -4.27 -21.28
N PHE A 165 14.23 -5.44 -20.77
CA PHE A 165 15.14 -6.37 -20.12
C PHE A 165 14.72 -7.84 -20.33
N LYS A 166 15.64 -8.77 -20.03
CA LYS A 166 15.40 -10.21 -20.15
C LYS A 166 15.49 -10.88 -18.78
N PRO A 167 14.34 -11.22 -18.13
CA PRO A 167 14.37 -11.93 -16.86
C PRO A 167 14.81 -13.39 -17.02
N ALA A 168 14.66 -13.97 -18.22
CA ALA A 168 15.08 -15.32 -18.58
C ALA A 168 15.57 -15.39 -20.04
N MET A 169 16.22 -16.48 -20.44
CA MET A 169 16.77 -16.64 -21.80
C MET A 169 15.69 -16.58 -22.90
N VAL A 170 14.51 -17.15 -22.62
CA VAL A 170 13.39 -17.27 -23.56
C VAL A 170 12.33 -16.17 -23.39
N ALA A 171 12.61 -15.15 -22.57
CA ALA A 171 11.65 -14.09 -22.27
C ALA A 171 12.31 -12.70 -22.30
N ARG A 172 11.60 -11.72 -22.85
CA ARG A 172 11.97 -10.31 -22.84
C ARG A 172 10.74 -9.49 -22.42
N ILE A 173 10.93 -8.61 -21.44
CA ILE A 173 9.97 -7.57 -21.09
C ILE A 173 10.34 -6.32 -21.87
N ASP A 174 9.40 -5.84 -22.68
CA ASP A 174 9.57 -4.64 -23.49
C ASP A 174 9.11 -3.39 -22.73
N SER A 175 8.04 -3.51 -21.94
CA SER A 175 7.60 -2.46 -21.01
C SER A 175 7.01 -3.07 -19.74
N PHE A 176 7.21 -2.37 -18.63
CA PHE A 176 6.59 -2.66 -17.35
C PHE A 176 6.28 -1.32 -16.67
N SER A 177 5.03 -1.13 -16.28
CA SER A 177 4.59 0.00 -15.47
C SER A 177 3.50 -0.46 -14.52
N MET A 178 3.66 -0.12 -13.25
CA MET A 178 2.67 -0.28 -12.22
C MET A 178 2.57 1.05 -11.46
N THR A 179 1.37 1.59 -11.32
CA THR A 179 1.11 2.80 -10.55
C THR A 179 -0.07 2.56 -9.62
N ALA A 180 0.09 2.94 -8.35
CA ALA A 180 -0.96 2.94 -7.34
C ALA A 180 -1.10 4.33 -6.77
N ASN A 181 -2.30 4.91 -6.85
CA ASN A 181 -2.66 6.15 -6.17
C ASN A 181 -3.41 5.82 -4.89
N CYS A 182 -3.01 6.45 -3.79
CA CYS A 182 -3.56 6.15 -2.48
C CYS A 182 -4.56 7.22 -2.02
N GLY A 183 -5.81 6.82 -1.81
CA GLY A 183 -6.83 7.61 -1.14
C GLY A 183 -6.69 7.51 0.37
N ARG A 184 -7.19 8.52 1.10
CA ARG A 184 -7.22 8.48 2.57
C ARG A 184 -8.59 8.01 3.06
N ALA A 185 -8.61 6.97 3.87
CA ALA A 185 -9.81 6.47 4.53
C ALA A 185 -10.20 7.36 5.73
N PRO A 186 -11.45 7.30 6.20
CA PRO A 186 -11.93 8.08 7.34
C PRO A 186 -11.13 7.88 8.65
N ASP A 187 -10.54 6.70 8.84
CA ASP A 187 -9.68 6.37 10.00
C ASP A 187 -8.25 6.94 9.89
N GLY A 188 -7.92 7.60 8.78
CA GLY A 188 -6.61 8.20 8.53
C GLY A 188 -5.62 7.30 7.80
N ARG A 189 -5.87 5.99 7.66
CA ARG A 189 -5.05 5.09 6.82
C ARG A 189 -5.19 5.43 5.35
N THR A 190 -4.29 4.94 4.51
CA THR A 190 -4.40 5.08 3.06
C THR A 190 -4.65 3.75 2.37
N TYR A 191 -5.54 3.76 1.38
CA TYR A 191 -5.91 2.61 0.57
C TYR A 191 -5.61 2.88 -0.90
N VAL A 192 -5.34 1.84 -1.67
CA VAL A 192 -5.15 1.88 -3.12
C VAL A 192 -6.50 2.24 -3.75
N GLN A 193 -6.64 3.53 -4.08
CA GLN A 193 -7.83 4.06 -4.73
C GLN A 193 -7.83 3.67 -6.19
N ASP A 194 -6.69 3.82 -6.86
CA ASP A 194 -6.50 3.45 -8.26
C ASP A 194 -5.25 2.60 -8.40
N LEU A 195 -5.35 1.50 -9.15
CA LEU A 195 -4.23 0.68 -9.55
C LEU A 195 -4.23 0.54 -11.07
N ALA A 196 -3.05 0.71 -11.66
CA ALA A 196 -2.81 0.48 -13.07
C ALA A 196 -1.55 -0.36 -13.22
N LEU A 197 -1.64 -1.49 -13.92
CA LEU A 197 -0.54 -2.34 -14.30
C LEU A 197 -0.55 -2.56 -15.81
N ASP A 198 0.58 -2.34 -16.47
CA ASP A 198 0.81 -2.64 -17.88
C ASP A 198 2.13 -3.37 -18.03
N VAL A 199 2.08 -4.53 -18.68
CA VAL A 199 3.26 -5.33 -18.98
C VAL A 199 3.16 -5.84 -20.41
N SER A 200 4.21 -5.66 -21.19
CA SER A 200 4.30 -6.21 -22.53
C SER A 200 5.67 -6.81 -22.80
N GLY A 201 5.71 -7.78 -23.70
CA GLY A 201 6.95 -8.46 -24.03
C GLY A 201 6.78 -9.63 -24.97
N ASN A 202 7.79 -10.50 -24.97
CA ASN A 202 7.80 -11.73 -25.74
C ASN A 202 8.30 -12.88 -24.88
N ALA A 203 7.64 -14.03 -24.95
CA ALA A 203 8.08 -15.28 -24.35
C ALA A 203 7.92 -16.41 -25.35
N MET A 204 8.95 -17.26 -25.50
CA MET A 204 8.95 -18.39 -26.44
C MET A 204 8.54 -17.96 -27.88
N MET A 205 9.06 -16.81 -28.33
CA MET A 205 8.75 -16.19 -29.62
C MET A 205 7.31 -15.69 -29.79
N GLN A 206 6.45 -15.79 -28.78
CA GLN A 206 5.10 -15.25 -28.77
C GLN A 206 5.05 -13.91 -28.05
N ALA A 207 4.48 -12.89 -28.69
CA ALA A 207 4.24 -11.60 -28.04
C ALA A 207 3.09 -11.72 -27.04
N PHE A 208 3.19 -10.99 -25.94
CA PHE A 208 2.13 -10.85 -24.96
C PHE A 208 1.97 -9.39 -24.53
N SER A 209 0.77 -9.03 -24.12
CA SER A 209 0.45 -7.75 -23.51
C SER A 209 -0.64 -7.96 -22.47
N GLN A 210 -0.41 -7.45 -21.26
CA GLN A 210 -1.35 -7.47 -20.15
C GLN A 210 -1.56 -6.04 -19.68
N SER A 211 -2.82 -5.65 -19.55
CA SER A 211 -3.22 -4.42 -18.87
C SER A 211 -4.25 -4.78 -17.81
N GLU A 212 -4.11 -4.17 -16.65
CA GLU A 212 -5.04 -4.28 -15.54
C GLU A 212 -5.26 -2.89 -14.96
N ARG A 213 -6.54 -2.60 -14.68
CA ARG A 213 -7.01 -1.40 -13.99
C ARG A 213 -7.94 -1.81 -12.88
N ARG A 214 -7.75 -1.23 -11.71
CA ARG A 214 -8.66 -1.36 -10.58
C ARG A 214 -8.94 0.00 -9.95
N GLU A 215 -10.19 0.22 -9.56
CA GLU A 215 -10.61 1.43 -8.86
C GLU A 215 -11.48 1.05 -7.67
N VAL A 216 -11.10 1.52 -6.48
CA VAL A 216 -11.88 1.36 -5.25
C VAL A 216 -12.79 2.58 -5.05
N THR A 217 -14.08 2.34 -4.92
CA THR A 217 -15.11 3.36 -4.70
C THR A 217 -16.02 2.95 -3.55
N ASN A 218 -16.87 3.88 -3.09
CA ASN A 218 -17.89 3.60 -2.06
C ASN A 218 -17.33 2.94 -0.78
N LEU A 219 -16.18 3.41 -0.30
CA LEU A 219 -15.53 2.90 0.89
C LEU A 219 -16.34 3.23 2.16
N VAL A 220 -16.86 2.21 2.84
CA VAL A 220 -17.73 2.34 4.02
C VAL A 220 -17.21 1.46 5.15
N ALA A 221 -16.96 2.06 6.32
CA ALA A 221 -16.54 1.33 7.51
C ALA A 221 -17.68 0.41 8.00
N LEU A 222 -17.34 -0.84 8.32
CA LEU A 222 -18.27 -1.80 8.87
C LEU A 222 -18.36 -1.66 10.40
N PRO A 223 -19.57 -1.73 11.00
CA PRO A 223 -19.73 -1.62 12.44
C PRO A 223 -18.94 -2.69 13.21
N GLY A 224 -18.36 -2.32 14.35
CA GLY A 224 -17.83 -3.28 15.32
C GLY A 224 -16.45 -3.88 15.04
N THR A 225 -15.71 -3.37 14.05
CA THR A 225 -14.39 -3.93 13.68
C THR A 225 -13.18 -3.07 14.10
N SER A 226 -13.39 -1.96 14.83
CA SER A 226 -12.31 -1.31 15.57
C SER A 226 -12.83 -0.41 16.71
N ALA A 227 -12.59 -0.84 17.95
CA ALA A 227 -12.48 0.00 19.15
C ALA A 227 -13.66 0.92 19.53
N ASP A 228 -14.86 0.38 19.69
CA ASP A 228 -15.96 1.09 20.38
C ASP A 228 -15.86 1.00 21.94
N THR A 229 -14.66 0.77 22.49
CA THR A 229 -14.42 0.62 23.94
C THR A 229 -13.69 1.81 24.57
N ALA A 230 -13.49 2.93 23.87
CA ALA A 230 -12.70 4.06 24.41
C ALA A 230 -13.47 5.36 24.72
N LEU A 231 -14.78 5.45 24.48
CA LEU A 231 -15.55 6.68 24.75
C LEU A 231 -16.89 6.48 25.48
N GLY A 232 -17.10 5.31 26.09
CA GLY A 232 -18.36 4.94 26.76
C GLY A 232 -18.39 4.98 28.28
N GLN A 233 -17.43 5.60 28.98
CA GLN A 233 -17.53 5.86 30.42
C GLN A 233 -17.12 7.30 30.73
N ARG A 234 -18.12 8.17 30.80
CA ARG A 234 -18.11 9.38 31.63
C ARG A 234 -18.98 9.11 32.85
#